data_AF-A0A2V2AXT3-F1
#
_entry.id   AF-A0A2V2AXT3-F1
#
_cell.length_a   1.000
_cell.length_b   1.000
_cell.length_c   1.000
_cell.angle_alpha   90.00
_cell.angle_beta   90.00
_cell.angle_gamma   90.00
#
_symmetry.space_group_name_H-M   'P 1'
#
loop_
_entity.id
_entity.type
_entity.pdbx_description
1 polymer ?
#
loop_
_entity_poly.entity_id
_entity_poly.type
_entity_poly.pdbx_seq_one_letter_code
_entity_poly.pdbx_strand_id
1 'polypeptide(L)'
;MYEVVDALVRAGSSFRPRPPGFGDDPFWLTKGDPHCYMETPIDFAVARSVPGHPVDLALDEDNDMIFCRHCWTAITGPDHRPETMWRSPSA
;
A
#
# COMPACT_ATOMS: atom_id res chain seq x y z
N MET A 1 -4.42 -7.49 0.67
CA MET A 1 -3.66 -6.32 1.16
C MET A 1 -3.23 -6.48 2.60
N TYR A 2 -4.11 -6.89 3.53
CA TYR A 2 -3.74 -7.11 4.93
C TYR A 2 -2.54 -8.05 5.13
N GLU A 3 -2.49 -9.19 4.45
CA GLU A 3 -1.38 -10.16 4.56
C GLU A 3 -0.03 -9.58 4.11
N VAL A 4 -0.04 -8.72 3.08
CA VAL A 4 1.17 -8.03 2.58
C VAL A 4 1.68 -7.03 3.61
N VAL A 5 0.79 -6.25 4.20
CA VAL A 5 1.18 -5.31 5.25
C VAL A 5 1.64 -6.05 6.51
N ASP A 6 0.97 -7.12 6.92
CA ASP A 6 1.41 -7.93 8.06
C ASP A 6 2.83 -8.47 7.85
N ALA A 7 3.15 -8.91 6.63
CA ALA A 7 4.49 -9.35 6.28
C ALA A 7 5.50 -8.20 6.35
N LEU A 8 5.18 -7.02 5.81
CA LEU A 8 6.03 -5.82 5.86
C LEU A 8 6.26 -5.35 7.31
N VAL A 9 5.22 -5.29 8.14
CA VAL A 9 5.32 -4.94 9.56
C VAL A 9 6.20 -5.95 10.31
N ARG A 10 6.02 -7.26 10.06
CA ARG A 10 6.88 -8.30 10.66
C ARG A 10 8.33 -8.21 10.22
N ALA A 11 8.58 -7.74 8.99
CA ALA A 11 9.92 -7.47 8.48
C ALA A 11 10.55 -6.18 9.05
N GLY A 12 9.79 -5.42 9.85
CA GLY A 12 10.26 -4.21 10.52
C GLY A 12 9.90 -2.91 9.81
N SER A 13 9.03 -2.94 8.80
CA SER A 13 8.56 -1.72 8.16
C SER A 13 7.58 -0.94 9.05
N SER A 14 7.68 0.39 8.98
CA SER A 14 6.79 1.32 9.70
C SER A 14 5.83 2.01 8.74
N PHE A 15 4.56 2.08 9.14
CA PHE A 15 3.52 2.85 8.43
C PHE A 15 3.29 4.18 9.16
N ARG A 16 3.10 5.25 8.39
CA ARG A 16 2.80 6.56 8.96
C ARG A 16 1.50 6.48 9.75
N PRO A 17 1.48 6.93 11.01
CA PRO A 17 0.26 6.98 11.77
C PRO A 17 -0.75 7.90 11.09
N ARG A 18 -2.00 7.48 11.17
CA ARG A 18 -3.15 8.24 10.70
C ARG A 18 -3.17 9.64 11.35
N PRO A 19 -3.41 10.73 10.58
CA PRO A 19 -3.69 12.03 11.18
C PRO A 19 -4.84 11.92 12.21
N PRO A 20 -4.76 12.65 13.35
CA PRO A 20 -5.78 12.61 14.38
C PRO A 20 -7.18 12.90 13.82
N GLY A 21 -8.20 12.18 14.33
CA GLY A 21 -9.61 12.44 14.03
C GLY A 21 -10.25 11.56 12.95
N PHE A 22 -9.54 10.54 12.47
CA PHE A 22 -10.05 9.72 11.38
C PHE A 22 -10.24 8.22 11.70
N GLY A 23 -9.78 7.72 12.86
CA GLY A 23 -9.99 6.34 13.34
C GLY A 23 -8.69 5.64 13.72
N ASP A 24 -8.77 4.39 14.18
CA ASP A 24 -7.62 3.64 14.72
C ASP A 24 -7.03 2.59 13.75
N ASP A 25 -7.67 2.37 12.60
CA ASP A 25 -7.18 1.41 11.59
C ASP A 25 -5.96 2.01 10.85
N PRO A 26 -4.77 1.36 10.91
CA PRO A 26 -3.61 1.77 10.13
C PRO A 26 -3.83 1.58 8.62
N PHE A 27 -4.82 0.77 8.24
CA PHE A 27 -5.29 0.63 6.86
C PHE A 27 -6.42 1.60 6.60
N TRP A 28 -6.05 2.76 6.10
CA TRP A 28 -7.02 3.76 5.74
C TRP A 28 -7.70 3.37 4.42
N LEU A 29 -8.93 2.89 4.52
CA LEU A 29 -9.92 2.90 3.44
C LEU A 29 -10.98 3.94 3.79
N THR A 30 -10.78 5.24 3.48
CA THR A 30 -11.96 6.11 3.32
C THR A 30 -12.48 5.97 1.91
N LYS A 31 -13.78 6.18 1.78
CA LYS A 31 -14.51 6.24 0.50
C LYS A 31 -13.91 7.22 -0.54
N GLY A 32 -12.89 8.01 -0.18
CA GLY A 32 -12.22 8.97 -1.06
C GLY A 32 -10.68 8.95 -1.06
N ASP A 33 -10.01 8.12 -0.25
CA ASP A 33 -8.54 8.05 -0.25
C ASP A 33 -8.02 6.71 0.31
N PRO A 34 -7.91 5.66 -0.51
CA PRO A 34 -7.54 4.31 -0.08
C PRO A 34 -6.02 4.08 -0.08
N HIS A 35 -5.26 4.97 0.57
CA HIS A 35 -3.79 4.94 0.56
C HIS A 35 -3.19 4.72 1.95
N CYS A 36 -2.23 3.80 2.04
CA CYS A 36 -1.35 3.60 3.19
C CYS A 36 0.05 4.12 2.85
N TYR A 37 0.65 4.91 3.74
CA TYR A 37 1.97 5.49 3.52
C TYR A 37 2.99 4.85 4.45
N MET A 38 4.11 4.37 3.91
CA MET A 38 5.22 3.84 4.69
C MET A 38 6.25 4.94 5.00
N GLU A 39 6.95 4.81 6.12
CA GLU A 39 8.04 5.71 6.50
C GLU A 39 9.38 5.31 5.87
N THR A 40 9.45 4.09 5.33
CA THR A 40 10.63 3.48 4.71
C THR A 40 10.26 2.93 3.33
N PRO A 41 11.23 2.81 2.40
CA PRO A 41 10.99 2.16 1.11
C PRO A 41 10.38 0.78 1.26
N ILE A 42 9.52 0.39 0.33
CA ILE A 42 8.84 -0.90 0.35
C ILE A 42 9.87 -2.01 0.13
N ASP A 43 9.91 -2.99 1.04
CA ASP A 43 10.64 -4.23 0.78
C ASP A 43 9.81 -5.15 -0.13
N PHE A 44 10.05 -5.04 -1.43
CA PHE A 44 9.34 -5.84 -2.42
C PHE A 44 9.73 -7.32 -2.42
N ALA A 45 10.87 -7.70 -1.84
CA ALA A 45 11.21 -9.10 -1.66
C ALA A 45 10.30 -9.72 -0.58
N VAL A 46 10.08 -9.00 0.52
CA VAL A 46 9.09 -9.37 1.54
C VAL A 46 7.69 -9.39 0.94
N ALA A 47 7.30 -8.35 0.20
CA ALA A 47 5.99 -8.29 -0.44
C ALA A 47 5.75 -9.54 -1.32
N ARG A 48 6.70 -9.91 -2.20
CA ARG A 48 6.59 -11.11 -3.06
C ARG A 48 6.57 -12.44 -2.31
N SER A 49 7.05 -12.49 -1.07
CA SER A 49 7.13 -13.72 -0.29
C SER A 49 5.77 -14.16 0.27
N VAL A 50 4.75 -13.30 0.22
CA VAL A 50 3.44 -13.58 0.78
C VAL A 50 2.70 -14.60 -0.10
N PRO A 51 2.33 -15.77 0.43
CA PRO A 51 1.60 -16.77 -0.34
C PRO A 51 0.18 -16.29 -0.66
N GLY A 52 -0.38 -16.72 -1.80
CA GLY A 52 -1.75 -16.40 -2.16
C GLY A 52 -1.96 -14.97 -2.67
N HIS A 53 -0.91 -14.36 -3.25
CA HIS A 53 -1.01 -13.06 -3.91
C HIS A 53 -2.29 -12.95 -4.75
N PRO A 54 -3.16 -11.97 -4.46
CA PRO A 54 -4.29 -11.68 -5.33
C PRO A 54 -3.74 -11.42 -6.73
N VAL A 55 -4.33 -12.04 -7.76
CA VAL A 55 -3.97 -11.79 -9.17
C VAL A 55 -4.02 -10.28 -9.53
N ASP A 56 -4.81 -9.54 -8.77
CA ASP A 56 -5.05 -8.11 -8.90
C ASP A 56 -4.03 -7.23 -8.13
N LEU A 57 -3.01 -7.82 -7.51
CA LEU A 57 -1.96 -7.09 -6.79
C LEU A 57 -0.82 -6.73 -7.74
N ALA A 58 -0.65 -5.44 -8.02
CA ALA A 58 0.45 -4.89 -8.79
C ALA A 58 1.57 -4.43 -7.85
N LEU A 59 2.80 -4.87 -8.13
CA LEU A 59 4.02 -4.42 -7.46
C LEU A 59 4.78 -3.53 -8.43
N ASP A 60 4.91 -2.25 -8.12
CA ASP A 60 5.55 -1.22 -8.95
C ASP A 60 6.80 -0.70 -8.22
N GLU A 61 7.92 -1.42 -8.39
CA GLU A 61 9.16 -1.17 -7.65
C GLU A 61 9.80 0.17 -8.00
N ASP A 62 9.75 0.55 -9.28
CA ASP A 62 10.32 1.81 -9.78
C ASP A 62 9.61 3.04 -9.20
N ASN A 63 8.41 2.83 -8.65
CA ASN A 63 7.50 3.83 -8.13
C ASN A 63 7.17 3.63 -6.64
N ASP A 64 7.90 2.73 -5.96
CA ASP A 64 7.76 2.46 -4.53
C ASP A 64 6.29 2.27 -4.11
N MET A 65 5.54 1.48 -4.89
CA MET A 65 4.10 1.32 -4.75
C MET A 65 3.63 -0.13 -4.89
N ILE A 66 2.69 -0.52 -4.04
CA ILE A 66 1.88 -1.75 -4.18
C ILE A 66 0.43 -1.33 -4.36
N PHE A 67 -0.23 -1.79 -5.42
CA PHE A 67 -1.61 -1.43 -5.71
C PHE A 67 -2.50 -2.67 -5.89
N CYS A 68 -3.63 -2.70 -5.20
CA CYS A 68 -4.67 -3.71 -5.34
C CYS A 68 -5.73 -3.22 -6.33
N ARG A 69 -5.80 -3.81 -7.53
CA ARG A 69 -6.79 -3.44 -8.55
C ARG A 69 -8.22 -3.83 -8.17
N HIS A 70 -8.39 -4.85 -7.33
CA HIS A 70 -9.72 -5.30 -6.89
C HIS A 70 -10.33 -4.35 -5.84
N CYS A 71 -9.55 -4.04 -4.82
CA CYS A 71 -9.96 -3.25 -3.66
C CYS A 71 -9.54 -1.78 -3.74
N TRP A 72 -8.85 -1.41 -4.82
CA TRP A 72 -8.50 -0.04 -5.16
C TRP A 72 -7.65 0.66 -4.13
N THR A 73 -6.83 -0.10 -3.43
CA THR A 73 -5.99 0.36 -2.32
C THR A 73 -4.54 0.37 -2.74
N ALA A 74 -3.79 1.39 -2.33
CA ALA A 74 -2.34 1.38 -2.51
C ALA A 74 -1.59 1.48 -1.18
N ILE A 75 -0.41 0.85 -1.14
CA ILE A 75 0.66 1.13 -0.19
C ILE A 75 1.72 1.90 -0.97
N THR A 76 2.15 3.03 -0.47
CA THR A 76 3.19 3.86 -1.06
C THR A 76 4.32 4.05 -0.05
N GLY A 77 5.55 3.92 -0.51
CA GLY A 77 6.72 4.29 0.29
C GLY A 77 7.15 5.74 0.05
N PRO A 78 8.23 6.19 0.72
CA PRO A 78 8.72 7.56 0.65
C PRO A 78 9.19 8.00 -0.74
N ASP A 79 9.55 7.05 -1.62
CA ASP A 79 10.04 7.34 -2.97
C ASP A 79 8.93 7.33 -4.03
N HIS A 80 7.67 7.19 -3.61
CA HIS A 80 6.52 7.16 -4.50
C HIS A 80 6.37 8.47 -5.30
N ARG A 81 6.13 8.35 -6.61
CA ARG A 81 5.97 9.48 -7.53
C ARG A 81 4.48 9.65 -7.85
N PRO A 82 3.78 10.68 -7.33
CA PRO A 82 2.31 10.80 -7.45
C PRO A 82 1.78 10.88 -8.90
N GLU A 83 2.63 11.31 -9.82
CA GLU A 83 2.34 11.46 -11.25
C GLU A 83 2.12 10.12 -11.99
N THR A 84 2.42 8.99 -11.36
CA THR A 84 2.28 7.64 -11.92
C THR A 84 1.04 6.90 -11.42
N MET A 85 0.15 7.56 -10.64
CA MET A 85 -1.08 6.92 -10.16
C MET A 85 -1.80 6.22 -11.31
N TRP A 86 -1.99 4.91 -11.19
CA TRP A 86 -2.84 4.13 -12.08
C TRP A 86 -4.21 4.78 -12.03
N ARG A 87 -4.59 5.46 -13.12
CA ARG A 87 -5.87 6.18 -13.18
C ARG A 87 -6.94 5.24 -12.71
N SER A 88 -7.75 5.70 -11.76
CA SER A 88 -9.04 5.10 -11.54
C SER A 88 -9.73 4.91 -12.89
N PRO A 89 -10.20 3.71 -13.31
CA PRO A 89 -11.27 3.62 -14.28
C PRO A 89 -12.33 4.59 -13.78
N SER A 90 -12.47 5.65 -14.56
CA SER A 90 -13.16 6.86 -14.20
C SER A 90 -14.56 6.54 -13.70
N ALA A 91 -14.97 7.23 -12.64
CA ALA A 91 -16.37 7.52 -12.40
C ALA A 91 -17.02 8.21 -13.61
#